data_AF-A0A941VXA2-F1
#
_entry.id   AF-A0A941VXA2-F1
#
_cell.length_a   1.000
_cell.length_b   1.000
_cell.length_c   1.000
_cell.angle_alpha   90.00
_cell.angle_beta   90.00
_cell.angle_gamma   90.00
#
_symmetry.space_group_name_H-M   'P 1'
#
loop_
_entity.id
_entity.type
_entity.pdbx_description
1 polymer ?
#
loop_
_entity_poly.entity_id
_entity_poly.type
_entity_poly.pdbx_seq_one_letter_code
_entity_poly.pdbx_strand_id
1 'polypeptide(L)'
;MTDVTVRQFATVVGIPVDRLLEQFTEAGITVAGADAAVTEKQKLDLLAHLRKSHGNRLAPGAVEPRKITLKRKTHSEIKMTGGTAGQVKTVSIEVRKKRTYVKRSLVEDEASRRREPEVEAEWPPSCGRNRPSPAGSRRNW
;
A
#
# COMPACT_ATOMS: atom_id res chain seq x y z
N MET A 1 10.45 -1.11 -38.62
CA MET A 1 10.91 -0.65 -37.28
C MET A 1 11.72 0.61 -37.50
N THR A 2 11.44 1.66 -36.71
CA THR A 2 12.05 2.99 -36.85
C THR A 2 13.08 3.20 -35.74
N ASP A 3 14.33 3.43 -36.14
CA ASP A 3 15.39 3.85 -35.23
C ASP A 3 15.08 5.23 -34.64
N VAL A 4 15.19 5.37 -33.31
CA VAL A 4 14.87 6.61 -32.59
C VAL A 4 16.14 7.10 -31.92
N THR A 5 16.48 8.38 -32.08
CA THR A 5 17.67 8.95 -31.43
C THR A 5 17.52 9.00 -29.91
N VAL A 6 18.62 8.94 -29.16
CA VAL A 6 18.61 9.02 -27.69
C VAL A 6 17.93 10.32 -27.22
N ARG A 7 18.20 11.46 -27.86
CA ARG A 7 17.52 12.74 -27.57
C ARG A 7 16.00 12.66 -27.73
N GLN A 8 15.51 12.08 -28.82
CA GLN A 8 14.07 11.93 -29.05
C GLN A 8 13.45 10.98 -28.02
N PHE A 9 14.14 9.88 -27.70
CA PHE A 9 13.67 8.92 -26.71
C PHE A 9 13.60 9.54 -25.31
N ALA A 10 14.61 10.31 -24.91
CA ALA A 10 14.65 11.04 -23.64
C ALA A 10 13.45 12.00 -23.50
N THR A 11 13.13 12.75 -24.54
CA THR A 11 11.97 13.66 -24.55
C THR A 11 10.64 12.93 -24.39
N VAL A 12 10.48 11.76 -25.03
CA VAL A 12 9.25 10.95 -24.93
C VAL A 12 9.08 10.37 -23.52
N VAL A 13 10.16 9.91 -22.89
CA VAL A 13 10.12 9.34 -21.54
C VAL A 13 10.11 10.45 -20.46
N GLY A 14 10.48 11.68 -20.82
CA GLY A 14 10.52 12.82 -19.90
C GLY A 14 11.72 12.80 -18.94
N ILE A 15 12.81 12.14 -19.34
CA ILE A 15 14.03 12.00 -18.54
C ILE A 15 15.14 12.80 -19.24
N PRO A 16 16.00 13.54 -18.51
CA PRO A 16 17.13 14.23 -19.13
C PRO A 16 18.10 13.24 -19.77
N VAL A 17 18.72 13.64 -20.87
CA VAL A 17 19.60 12.80 -21.70
C VAL A 17 20.74 12.19 -20.87
N ASP A 18 21.34 12.99 -19.98
CA ASP A 18 22.46 12.55 -19.13
C ASP A 18 22.07 11.37 -18.24
N ARG A 19 20.88 11.41 -17.63
CA ARG A 19 20.36 10.31 -16.80
C ARG A 19 20.08 9.08 -17.62
N LEU A 20 19.57 9.25 -18.83
CA LEU A 20 19.30 8.13 -19.71
C LEU A 20 20.60 7.43 -20.14
N LEU A 21 21.66 8.20 -20.40
CA LEU A 21 23.00 7.66 -20.69
C LEU A 21 23.57 6.89 -19.49
N GLU A 22 23.45 7.42 -18.27
CA GLU A 22 23.82 6.69 -17.05
C GLU A 22 23.10 5.33 -16.99
N GLN A 23 21.79 5.31 -17.21
CA GLN A 23 21.01 4.06 -17.21
C GLN A 23 21.41 3.07 -18.31
N PHE A 24 21.79 3.56 -19.49
CA PHE A 24 22.33 2.69 -20.53
C PHE A 24 23.67 2.09 -20.12
N THR A 25 24.56 2.86 -19.47
CA THR A 25 25.83 2.32 -18.95
C THR A 25 25.62 1.30 -17.84
N GLU A 26 24.67 1.53 -16.93
CA GLU A 26 24.28 0.59 -15.86
C GLU A 26 23.67 -0.70 -16.43
N ALA A 27 22.95 -0.61 -17.55
CA ALA A 27 22.42 -1.76 -18.28
C ALA A 27 23.48 -2.48 -19.13
N GLY A 28 24.71 -1.97 -19.23
CA GLY A 28 25.79 -2.55 -20.03
C GLY A 28 25.67 -2.27 -21.53
N ILE A 29 24.88 -1.27 -21.92
CA ILE A 29 24.69 -0.85 -23.31
C ILE A 29 25.57 0.36 -23.57
N THR A 30 26.62 0.19 -24.37
CA THR A 30 27.47 1.30 -24.79
C THR A 30 26.80 2.06 -25.93
N VAL A 31 26.49 3.33 -25.70
CA VAL A 31 25.89 4.23 -26.69
C VAL A 31 26.90 5.34 -27.00
N ALA A 32 27.11 5.65 -28.27
CA ALA A 32 28.14 6.61 -28.71
C ALA A 32 27.85 8.07 -28.33
N GLY A 33 26.66 8.38 -27.81
CA GLY A 33 26.29 9.71 -27.32
C GLY A 33 24.81 10.05 -27.51
N ALA A 34 24.47 11.33 -27.32
CA ALA A 34 23.10 11.85 -27.40
C ALA A 34 22.44 11.70 -28.79
N ASP A 35 23.25 11.66 -29.84
CA ASP A 35 22.76 11.59 -31.23
C ASP A 35 22.72 10.17 -31.79
N ALA A 36 23.12 9.18 -30.99
CA ALA A 36 23.08 7.79 -31.39
C ALA A 36 21.64 7.28 -31.52
N ALA A 37 21.45 6.36 -32.46
CA ALA A 37 20.18 5.66 -32.65
C ALA A 37 20.01 4.54 -31.62
N VAL A 38 18.84 4.48 -30.99
CA VAL A 38 18.43 3.44 -30.04
C VAL A 38 17.62 2.38 -30.79
N THR A 39 18.20 1.19 -30.87
CA THR A 39 17.53 0.01 -31.44
C THR A 39 16.51 -0.58 -30.47
N GLU A 40 15.56 -1.34 -30.97
CA GLU A 40 14.52 -1.93 -30.12
C GLU A 40 15.05 -2.93 -29.10
N LYS A 41 16.13 -3.66 -29.42
CA LYS A 41 16.81 -4.56 -28.49
C LYS A 41 17.32 -3.81 -27.26
N GLN A 42 17.98 -2.67 -27.47
CA GLN A 42 18.50 -1.82 -26.38
C GLN A 42 17.37 -1.27 -25.50
N LYS A 43 16.20 -0.97 -26.07
CA LYS A 43 15.02 -0.56 -25.29
C LYS A 43 14.53 -1.68 -24.37
N LEU A 44 14.45 -2.91 -24.89
CA LEU A 44 14.01 -4.07 -24.12
C LEU A 44 15.00 -4.41 -22.99
N ASP A 45 16.30 -4.34 -23.27
CA ASP A 45 17.34 -4.59 -22.28
C ASP A 45 17.34 -3.54 -21.15
N LEU A 46 17.17 -2.26 -21.50
CA LEU A 46 17.00 -1.18 -20.52
C LEU A 46 15.74 -1.41 -19.66
N LEU A 47 14.61 -1.79 -20.27
CA LEU A 47 13.40 -2.12 -19.51
C LEU A 47 13.59 -3.33 -18.60
N ALA A 48 14.32 -4.35 -19.04
CA ALA A 48 14.64 -5.50 -18.22
C ALA A 48 15.53 -5.11 -17.03
N HIS A 49 16.52 -4.23 -17.23
CA HIS A 49 17.34 -3.68 -16.16
C HIS A 49 16.49 -2.89 -15.15
N LEU A 50 15.67 -1.95 -15.62
CA LEU A 50 14.80 -1.15 -14.75
C LEU A 50 13.82 -2.04 -13.97
N ARG A 51 13.24 -3.06 -14.58
CA ARG A 51 12.37 -4.02 -13.87
C ARG A 51 13.12 -4.82 -12.80
N LYS A 52 14.39 -5.16 -13.00
CA LYS A 52 15.21 -5.84 -11.98
C LYS A 52 15.58 -4.90 -10.84
N SER A 53 16.00 -3.67 -11.16
CA SER A 53 16.40 -2.65 -10.18
C SER A 53 15.22 -2.12 -9.35
N HIS A 54 14.08 -1.83 -10.01
CA HIS A 54 12.85 -1.43 -9.33
C HIS A 54 12.06 -2.60 -8.76
N GLY A 55 12.20 -3.79 -9.33
CA GLY A 55 11.69 -5.04 -8.75
C GLY A 55 12.39 -5.40 -7.44
N ASN A 56 13.54 -4.79 -7.12
CA ASN A 56 14.15 -4.86 -5.80
C ASN A 56 13.73 -3.72 -4.86
N ARG A 57 13.29 -2.58 -5.40
CA ARG A 57 12.72 -1.47 -4.59
C ARG A 57 11.23 -1.69 -4.26
N LEU A 58 10.57 -2.54 -5.04
CA LEU A 58 9.31 -3.22 -4.77
C LEU A 58 9.54 -4.74 -4.66
N ALA A 59 10.69 -5.19 -4.14
CA ALA A 59 10.87 -6.62 -3.89
C ALA A 59 10.02 -7.03 -2.69
N PRO A 60 9.05 -7.94 -2.87
CA PRO A 60 8.54 -8.75 -1.78
C PRO A 60 9.66 -9.75 -1.41
N GLY A 61 10.67 -9.30 -0.65
CA GLY A 61 11.88 -10.10 -0.45
C GLY A 61 12.83 -9.61 0.63
N ALA A 62 12.94 -8.31 0.87
CA ALA A 62 13.21 -7.88 2.24
C ALA A 62 11.92 -8.16 2.99
N VAL A 63 11.94 -8.99 4.03
CA VAL A 63 10.77 -9.20 4.89
C VAL A 63 10.42 -7.86 5.51
N GLU A 64 9.65 -7.05 4.79
CA GLU A 64 9.13 -5.80 5.31
C GLU A 64 8.27 -6.22 6.49
N PRO A 65 8.62 -5.81 7.72
CA PRO A 65 7.97 -6.32 8.89
C PRO A 65 6.48 -5.98 8.77
N ARG A 66 5.64 -7.03 8.77
CA ARG A 66 4.16 -6.92 8.73
C ARG A 66 3.63 -5.95 9.78
N LYS A 67 4.41 -5.72 10.84
CA LYS A 67 4.11 -4.87 11.99
C LYS A 67 5.34 -4.03 12.35
N ILE A 68 5.22 -2.70 12.32
CA ILE A 68 6.25 -1.77 12.78
C ILE A 68 5.74 -1.08 14.05
N THR A 69 6.48 -1.18 15.16
CA THR A 69 6.13 -0.48 16.41
C THR A 69 7.00 0.76 16.60
N LEU A 70 6.39 1.93 16.55
CA LEU A 70 7.04 3.20 16.89
C LEU A 70 6.90 3.48 18.38
N LYS A 71 8.02 3.80 19.03
CA LYS A 71 8.05 4.27 20.43
C LYS A 71 8.27 5.78 20.43
N ARG A 72 7.36 6.53 21.06
CA ARG A 72 7.48 7.99 21.21
C ARG A 72 7.49 8.35 22.69
N LYS A 73 8.40 9.24 23.07
CA LYS A 73 8.47 9.86 24.40
C LYS A 73 7.94 11.28 24.29
N THR A 74 7.13 11.69 25.25
CA THR A 74 6.62 13.06 25.35
C THR A 74 6.66 13.48 26.79
N HIS A 75 7.34 14.58 27.07
CA HIS A 75 7.41 15.17 28.40
C HIS A 75 6.32 16.23 28.49
N SER A 76 5.58 16.25 29.59
CA SER A 76 4.51 17.24 29.83
C SER A 76 4.53 17.65 31.29
N GLU A 77 4.49 18.95 31.53
CA GLU A 77 4.46 19.51 32.87
C GLU A 77 3.01 19.76 33.29
N ILE A 78 2.57 19.09 34.36
CA ILE A 78 1.26 19.35 34.95
C ILE A 78 1.44 20.24 36.16
N LYS A 79 0.76 21.39 36.15
CA LYS A 79 0.62 22.25 37.32
C LYS A 79 -0.53 21.73 38.16
N MET A 80 -0.23 21.15 39.31
CA MET A 80 -1.23 20.62 40.23
C MET A 80 -1.65 21.71 41.21
N THR A 81 -2.87 22.22 41.06
CA THR A 81 -3.51 23.12 42.02
C THR A 81 -4.30 22.28 43.02
N GLY A 82 -3.62 21.61 43.96
CA GLY A 82 -4.33 20.64 44.80
C GLY A 82 -3.58 20.10 46.02
N GLY A 83 -2.48 20.73 46.44
CA GLY A 83 -1.87 20.44 47.75
C GLY A 83 -2.20 21.57 48.73
N THR A 84 -2.60 21.22 49.96
CA THR A 84 -2.79 22.11 51.13
C THR A 84 -2.43 23.58 50.90
N ALA A 85 -3.45 24.44 51.01
CA ALA A 85 -3.37 25.91 51.09
C ALA A 85 -2.29 26.56 50.20
N GLY A 86 -2.59 26.72 48.90
CA GLY A 86 -1.96 27.73 48.04
C GLY A 86 -0.67 27.34 47.31
N GLN A 87 -0.14 26.12 47.48
CA GLN A 87 1.10 25.70 46.82
C GLN A 87 0.82 25.02 45.46
N VAL A 88 1.24 25.65 44.37
CA VAL A 88 1.19 25.08 43.01
C VAL A 88 2.45 24.23 42.78
N LYS A 89 2.30 22.92 42.69
CA LYS A 89 3.41 21.99 42.38
C LYS A 89 3.43 21.68 40.89
N THR A 90 4.59 21.82 40.26
CA THR A 90 4.78 21.45 38.85
C THR A 90 5.43 20.08 38.78
N VAL A 91 4.75 19.12 38.15
CA VAL A 91 5.24 17.74 37.99
C VAL A 91 5.56 17.50 36.53
N SER A 92 6.82 17.18 36.24
CA SER A 92 7.28 16.77 34.91
C SER A 92 6.96 15.29 34.67
N ILE A 93 6.01 14.99 33.80
CA ILE A 93 5.57 13.63 33.47
C ILE A 93 6.13 13.23 32.11
N GLU A 94 6.89 12.13 32.05
CA GLU A 94 7.29 11.50 30.79
C GLU A 94 6.25 10.43 30.39
N VAL A 95 5.48 10.68 29.33
CA VAL A 95 4.57 9.70 28.75
C VAL A 95 5.29 8.95 27.64
N ARG A 96 5.32 7.62 27.74
CA ARG A 96 5.89 6.71 26.73
C ARG A 96 4.75 6.03 25.97
N LYS A 97 4.58 6.36 24.68
CA LYS A 97 3.56 5.77 23.81
C LYS A 97 4.19 4.74 22.86
N LYS A 98 3.53 3.59 22.70
CA LYS A 98 3.83 2.59 21.67
C LYS A 98 2.71 2.61 20.63
N ARG A 99 3.01 3.03 19.41
CA ARG A 99 2.04 3.00 18.30
C ARG A 99 2.46 1.96 17.29
N THR A 100 1.59 1.02 17.02
CA THR A 100 1.87 -0.10 16.13
C THR A 100 1.18 0.13 14.80
N TYR A 101 1.93 0.10 13.71
CA TYR A 101 1.43 0.19 12.34
C TYR A 101 1.49 -1.18 11.69
N VAL A 102 0.40 -1.55 11.02
CA VAL A 102 0.27 -2.75 10.19
C VAL A 102 0.03 -2.28 8.76
N LYS A 103 0.62 -2.96 7.77
CA LYS A 103 0.40 -2.64 6.35
C LYS A 103 -1.07 -2.88 5.98
N ARG A 104 -1.79 -1.82 5.63
CA ARG A 104 -3.24 -1.86 5.34
C ARG A 104 -3.61 -2.73 4.14
N SER A 105 -2.76 -2.77 3.12
CA SER A 105 -2.96 -3.61 1.93
C SER A 105 -3.11 -5.09 2.28
N LEU A 106 -2.23 -5.64 3.12
CA LEU A 106 -2.32 -7.05 3.55
C LEU A 106 -3.57 -7.35 4.39
N VAL A 107 -4.06 -6.36 5.15
CA VAL A 107 -5.28 -6.51 5.97
C VAL A 107 -6.53 -6.46 5.09
N GLU A 108 -6.53 -5.65 4.03
CA GLU A 108 -7.61 -5.57 3.04
C GLU A 108 -7.66 -6.81 2.13
N ASP A 109 -6.51 -7.35 1.73
CA ASP A 109 -6.40 -8.61 0.98
C ASP A 109 -6.92 -9.82 1.80
N GLU A 110 -6.57 -9.89 3.09
CA GLU A 110 -7.05 -10.94 3.99
C GLU A 110 -8.55 -10.81 4.27
N ALA A 111 -9.08 -9.59 4.39
CA ALA A 111 -10.51 -9.34 4.55
C ALA A 111 -11.32 -9.66 3.28
N SER A 112 -10.75 -9.42 2.09
CA SER A 112 -11.39 -9.73 0.80
C SER A 112 -11.44 -11.24 0.56
N ARG A 113 -10.33 -11.95 0.81
CA ARG A 113 -10.26 -13.42 0.70
C ARG A 113 -11.18 -14.15 1.70
N ARG A 114 -11.50 -13.51 2.82
CA ARG A 114 -12.44 -14.03 3.83
C ARG A 114 -13.91 -13.73 3.50
N ARG A 115 -14.20 -12.82 2.56
CA ARG A 115 -15.55 -12.50 2.07
C ARG A 115 -15.99 -13.33 0.86
N GLU A 116 -15.06 -13.98 0.16
CA GLU A 116 -15.34 -14.77 -1.05
C GLU A 116 -16.01 -16.15 -0.85
N PRO A 117 -16.21 -16.74 0.35
CA PRO A 117 -17.00 -17.98 0.45
C PRO A 117 -18.52 -17.80 0.70
N GLU A 118 -19.06 -16.57 0.82
CA GLU A 118 -20.48 -16.39 1.22
C GLU A 118 -21.44 -16.07 0.05
N VAL A 119 -20.95 -15.60 -1.11
CA VAL A 119 -21.85 -15.08 -2.17
C VAL A 119 -22.42 -16.17 -3.10
N GLU A 120 -21.90 -17.40 -3.05
CA GLU A 120 -22.33 -18.50 -3.93
C GLU A 120 -23.45 -19.39 -3.33
N ALA A 121 -23.85 -19.20 -2.06
CA ALA A 121 -24.76 -20.14 -1.37
C ALA A 121 -26.23 -19.68 -1.22
N GLU A 122 -26.59 -18.46 -1.59
CA GLU A 122 -27.99 -17.99 -1.45
C GLU A 122 -28.62 -17.64 -2.80
N TRP A 123 -28.69 -18.63 -3.70
CA TRP A 123 -29.82 -18.66 -4.64
C TRP A 123 -31.03 -19.14 -3.85
N PRO A 124 -32.05 -18.31 -3.60
CA PRO A 124 -33.27 -18.81 -3.00
C PRO A 124 -33.94 -19.69 -4.06
N PRO A 125 -34.24 -20.97 -3.78
CA PRO A 125 -35.17 -21.70 -4.62
C PRO A 125 -36.54 -21.02 -4.50
N SER A 126 -36.86 -20.26 -5.53
CA SER A 126 -38.18 -19.71 -5.79
C SER A 126 -39.22 -20.83 -5.87
N CYS A 127 -40.36 -20.56 -5.25
CA CYS A 127 -41.69 -21.07 -5.61
C CYS A 127 -42.03 -22.55 -5.35
N GLY A 128 -42.98 -22.75 -4.43
CA GLY A 128 -43.77 -23.99 -4.29
C GLY A 128 -44.63 -23.98 -3.03
N ARG A 129 -45.65 -23.12 -2.93
CA ARG A 129 -47.06 -23.50 -3.19
C ARG A 129 -47.58 -24.60 -2.24
N ASN A 130 -48.15 -24.25 -1.07
CA ASN A 130 -49.52 -24.66 -0.72
C ASN A 130 -50.09 -24.03 0.57
N ARG A 131 -51.20 -23.31 0.36
CA ARG A 131 -52.40 -22.94 1.15
C ARG A 131 -52.39 -22.75 2.68
N PRO A 132 -53.12 -21.72 3.17
CA PRO A 132 -53.30 -21.41 4.59
C PRO A 132 -54.38 -22.30 5.24
N SER A 133 -54.20 -22.64 6.52
CA SER A 133 -55.29 -23.08 7.38
C SER A 133 -55.37 -22.12 8.57
N PRO A 134 -56.44 -21.31 8.71
CA PRO A 134 -56.58 -20.40 9.84
C PRO A 134 -56.98 -21.20 11.09
N ALA A 135 -56.00 -21.52 11.91
CA ALA A 135 -56.24 -21.91 13.30
C ALA A 135 -56.64 -20.66 14.09
N GLY A 136 -57.82 -20.71 14.72
CA GLY A 136 -58.16 -19.81 15.82
C GLY A 136 -59.23 -18.77 15.50
N SER A 137 -60.47 -19.11 15.79
CA SER A 137 -61.48 -18.10 16.09
C SER A 137 -62.54 -18.68 17.03
N ARG A 138 -62.58 -18.07 18.22
CA ARG A 138 -63.73 -17.93 19.13
C ARG A 138 -64.04 -19.09 20.06
N ARG A 139 -63.56 -18.95 21.30
CA ARG A 139 -64.42 -19.14 22.48
C ARG A 139 -64.22 -17.93 23.40
N ASN A 140 -65.16 -17.00 23.30
CA ASN A 140 -65.57 -16.16 24.41
C ASN A 140 -66.57 -16.97 25.23
N TRP A 141 -66.46 -16.91 26.56
CA TRP A 141 -67.49 -16.59 27.56
C TRP A 141 -66.82 -16.67 28.93
#